data_AF-E6SNF8-F1
#
_entry.id   AF-E6SNF8-F1
#
_cell.length_a   1.000
_cell.length_b   1.000
_cell.length_c   1.000
_cell.angle_alpha   90.00
_cell.angle_beta   90.00
_cell.angle_gamma   90.00
#
_symmetry.space_group_name_H-M   'P 1'
#
loop_
_entity.id
_entity.type
_entity.pdbx_description
1 polymer ?
#
loop_
_entity_poly.entity_id
_entity_poly.type
_entity_poly.pdbx_seq_one_letter_code
_entity_poly.pdbx_strand_id
1 'polypeptide(L)'
;MIGVLSVVTACLFFTLRRPVLHCEGMRVQGGYGYVVLHGRDTLILQPYMPAVGGGMPFATEKEALKAGRLVCRKLSEGQPPTLSREEVEACISR
;
A
#
# COMPACT_ATOMS: atom_id res chain seq x y z
N MET A 1 -0.90 14.55 41.45
CA MET A 1 -1.34 13.46 40.55
C MET A 1 -1.87 13.93 39.18
N ILE A 2 -1.77 15.21 38.80
CA ILE A 2 -2.30 15.72 37.51
C ILE A 2 -1.35 15.45 36.33
N GLY A 3 -0.03 15.44 36.56
CA GLY A 3 0.97 15.21 35.50
C GLY A 3 0.92 13.83 34.85
N VAL A 4 0.57 12.78 35.60
CA VAL A 4 0.53 11.40 35.09
C VAL A 4 -0.64 11.22 34.11
N LEU A 5 -1.79 11.83 34.41
CA LEU A 5 -2.96 11.79 33.52
C LEU A 5 -2.68 12.53 32.20
N SER A 6 -1.94 13.65 32.24
CA SER A 6 -1.58 14.41 31.04
C SER A 6 -0.64 13.64 30.11
N VAL A 7 0.36 12.94 30.65
CA VAL A 7 1.30 12.12 29.85
C VAL A 7 0.59 10.90 29.25
N VAL A 8 -0.27 10.23 30.01
CA VAL A 8 -1.07 9.09 29.49
C VAL A 8 -1.99 9.54 28.36
N THR A 9 -2.63 10.71 28.51
CA THR A 9 -3.49 11.29 27.47
C THR A 9 -2.69 11.65 26.22
N ALA A 10 -1.52 12.29 26.36
CA ALA A 10 -0.65 12.61 25.23
C ALA A 10 -0.14 11.34 24.51
N CYS A 11 0.27 10.31 25.25
CA CYS A 11 0.66 9.01 24.69
C CYS A 11 -0.48 8.33 23.93
N LEU A 12 -1.70 8.37 24.46
CA LEU A 12 -2.91 7.89 23.75
C LEU A 12 -3.14 8.68 22.45
N PHE A 13 -3.03 10.01 22.47
CA PHE A 13 -3.20 10.83 21.27
C PHE A 13 -2.15 10.55 20.18
N PHE A 14 -0.89 10.32 20.54
CA PHE A 14 0.16 9.98 19.58
C PHE A 14 0.06 8.54 19.07
N THR A 15 -0.32 7.58 19.92
CA THR A 15 -0.48 6.16 19.52
C THR A 15 -1.75 5.90 18.72
N LEU A 16 -2.79 6.73 18.87
CA LEU A 16 -4.05 6.62 18.10
C LEU A 16 -3.93 7.16 16.67
N ARG A 17 -2.98 8.05 16.39
CA ARG A 17 -2.73 8.52 15.02
C ARG A 17 -1.78 7.58 14.28
N ARG A 18 -2.24 6.37 13.96
CA ARG A 18 -1.56 5.57 12.94
C ARG A 18 -1.71 6.29 11.60
N PRO A 19 -0.61 6.65 10.91
CA PRO A 19 -0.70 7.23 9.58
C PRO A 19 -1.41 6.26 8.65
N VAL A 20 -2.40 6.75 7.90
CA VAL A 20 -3.21 5.93 7.01
C VAL A 20 -2.35 5.55 5.79
N LEU A 21 -2.21 4.24 5.57
CA LEU A 21 -1.61 3.72 4.34
C LEU A 21 -2.46 4.16 3.15
N HIS A 22 -1.82 4.71 2.13
CA HIS A 22 -2.48 5.04 0.88
C HIS A 22 -1.65 4.56 -0.31
N CYS A 23 -2.32 4.43 -1.44
CA CYS A 23 -1.74 3.94 -2.68
C CYS A 23 -1.94 4.96 -3.78
N GLU A 24 -0.89 5.20 -4.54
CA GLU A 24 -0.89 6.07 -5.72
C GLU A 24 -0.43 5.30 -6.95
N GLY A 25 -0.94 5.69 -8.12
CA GLY A 25 -0.53 5.15 -9.40
C GLY A 25 0.75 5.83 -9.85
N MET A 26 1.63 5.09 -10.52
CA MET A 26 2.88 5.62 -11.06
C MET A 26 3.03 5.20 -12.52
N ARG A 27 3.19 6.17 -13.42
CA ARG A 27 3.48 5.90 -14.83
C ARG A 27 4.90 5.32 -14.95
N VAL A 28 5.04 4.24 -15.71
CA VAL A 28 6.33 3.62 -16.03
C VAL A 28 6.44 3.38 -17.53
N GLN A 29 7.62 2.98 -18.00
CA GLN A 29 7.77 2.60 -19.41
C GLN A 29 6.84 1.42 -19.74
N GLY A 30 5.94 1.64 -20.70
CA GLY A 30 5.02 0.60 -21.17
C GLY A 30 3.78 0.34 -20.31
N GLY A 31 3.51 1.12 -19.25
CA GLY A 31 2.31 0.92 -18.43
C GLY A 31 2.32 1.69 -17.11
N TYR A 32 1.81 1.03 -16.08
CA TYR A 32 1.67 1.57 -14.72
C TYR A 32 2.20 0.62 -13.66
N GLY A 33 2.80 1.19 -12.63
CA GLY A 33 3.05 0.57 -11.34
C GLY A 33 2.25 1.29 -10.24
N TYR A 34 2.52 0.94 -9.00
CA TYR A 34 1.93 1.61 -7.84
C TYR A 34 2.97 1.90 -6.76
N VAL A 35 2.64 2.88 -5.92
CA VAL A 35 3.41 3.26 -4.75
C VAL A 35 2.54 3.14 -3.51
N VAL A 36 3.03 2.46 -2.48
CA VAL A 36 2.40 2.44 -1.15
C VAL A 36 3.13 3.43 -0.26
N LEU A 37 2.37 4.34 0.33
CA LEU A 37 2.86 5.45 1.13
C LEU A 37 2.34 5.34 2.57
N HIS A 38 3.17 5.77 3.52
CA HIS A 38 2.79 5.94 4.92
C HIS A 38 3.12 7.37 5.35
N GLY A 39 2.08 8.21 5.41
CA GLY A 39 2.29 9.65 5.55
C GLY A 39 2.95 10.24 4.30
N ARG A 40 4.22 10.64 4.38
CA ARG A 40 4.97 11.18 3.23
C ARG A 40 6.02 10.20 2.71
N ASP A 41 6.22 9.08 3.41
CA ASP A 41 7.29 8.14 3.13
C ASP A 41 6.82 7.06 2.16
N THR A 42 7.62 6.79 1.14
CA THR A 42 7.44 5.64 0.24
C THR A 42 7.83 4.36 0.97
N LEU A 43 6.85 3.51 1.24
CA LEU A 43 7.08 2.19 1.83
C LEU A 43 7.37 1.12 0.78
N ILE A 44 6.62 1.13 -0.32
CA ILE A 44 6.77 0.15 -1.41
C ILE A 44 6.71 0.88 -2.74
N LEU A 45 7.74 0.68 -3.55
CA LEU A 45 7.80 1.08 -4.95
C LEU A 45 7.65 -0.17 -5.81
N GLN A 46 6.53 -0.31 -6.51
CA GLN A 46 6.24 -1.49 -7.32
C GLN A 46 6.00 -1.09 -8.78
N PRO A 47 7.06 -0.99 -9.60
CA PRO A 47 6.94 -0.61 -11.00
C PRO A 47 6.31 -1.70 -11.89
N TYR A 48 6.28 -2.96 -11.44
CA TYR A 48 5.86 -4.12 -12.22
C TYR A 48 4.85 -4.99 -11.46
N MET A 49 4.06 -5.80 -12.18
CA MET A 49 3.09 -6.71 -11.58
C MET A 49 3.79 -7.68 -10.59
N PRO A 50 3.31 -7.80 -9.35
CA PRO A 50 3.79 -8.83 -8.44
C PRO A 50 3.36 -10.22 -8.95
N ALA A 51 4.08 -11.28 -8.55
CA ALA A 51 3.80 -12.68 -8.90
C ALA A 51 3.72 -13.03 -10.40
N VAL A 52 3.96 -12.07 -11.29
CA VAL A 52 4.04 -12.26 -12.75
C VAL A 52 5.47 -11.96 -13.19
N GLY A 53 6.13 -12.95 -13.80
CA GLY A 53 7.49 -12.80 -14.30
C GLY A 53 7.58 -11.86 -15.51
N GLY A 54 8.79 -11.45 -15.86
CA GLY A 54 9.08 -10.68 -17.08
C GLY A 54 9.04 -9.16 -16.93
N GLY A 55 8.91 -8.63 -15.70
CA GLY A 55 8.95 -7.18 -15.48
C GLY A 55 7.83 -6.43 -16.20
N MET A 56 6.65 -7.05 -16.30
CA MET A 56 5.51 -6.46 -17.00
C MET A 56 4.79 -5.47 -16.08
N PRO A 57 4.61 -4.21 -16.49
CA PRO A 57 3.76 -3.27 -15.77
C PRO A 57 2.27 -3.60 -15.98
N PHE A 58 1.41 -2.99 -15.18
CA PHE A 58 -0.03 -3.03 -15.44
C PHE A 58 -0.36 -2.20 -16.69
N ALA A 59 -1.38 -2.61 -17.45
CA ALA A 59 -1.80 -1.89 -18.65
C ALA A 59 -2.43 -0.53 -18.30
N THR A 60 -3.19 -0.49 -17.20
CA THR A 60 -3.88 0.72 -16.75
C THR A 60 -3.57 1.08 -15.30
N GLU A 61 -3.67 2.37 -14.98
CA GLU A 61 -3.50 2.87 -13.61
C GLU A 61 -4.51 2.26 -12.65
N LYS A 62 -5.75 2.03 -13.12
CA LYS A 62 -6.82 1.44 -12.31
C LYS A 62 -6.47 0.03 -11.83
N GLU A 63 -5.83 -0.77 -12.66
CA GLU A 63 -5.38 -2.12 -12.31
C GLU A 63 -4.23 -2.07 -11.30
N ALA A 64 -3.23 -1.20 -11.54
CA ALA A 64 -2.13 -0.97 -10.61
C ALA A 64 -2.63 -0.53 -9.23
N LEU A 65 -3.57 0.41 -9.20
CA LEU A 65 -4.20 0.89 -7.97
C LEU A 65 -5.05 -0.18 -7.27
N LYS A 66 -5.66 -1.11 -8.01
CA LYS A 66 -6.41 -2.22 -7.42
C LYS A 66 -5.47 -3.17 -6.69
N ALA A 67 -4.34 -3.52 -7.30
CA ALA A 67 -3.29 -4.30 -6.67
C ALA A 67 -2.67 -3.58 -5.46
N GLY A 68 -2.29 -2.30 -5.62
CA GLY A 68 -1.69 -1.53 -4.54
C GLY A 68 -2.63 -1.31 -3.34
N ARG A 69 -3.94 -1.14 -3.56
CA ARG A 69 -4.93 -1.13 -2.46
C ARG A 69 -5.04 -2.47 -1.74
N LEU A 70 -4.90 -3.59 -2.44
CA LEU A 70 -4.86 -4.90 -1.80
C LEU A 70 -3.61 -5.03 -0.91
N VAL A 71 -2.47 -4.51 -1.36
CA VAL A 71 -1.24 -4.42 -0.54
C VAL A 71 -1.46 -3.54 0.70
N CYS A 72 -2.05 -2.34 0.54
CA CYS A 72 -2.40 -1.48 1.67
C CYS A 72 -3.29 -2.22 2.69
N ARG A 73 -4.30 -2.97 2.20
CA ARG A 73 -5.18 -3.77 3.05
C ARG A 73 -4.41 -4.83 3.84
N LYS A 74 -3.59 -5.65 3.18
CA LYS A 74 -2.79 -6.69 3.85
C LYS A 74 -1.87 -6.11 4.91
N LEU A 75 -1.18 -5.01 4.59
CA LEU A 75 -0.32 -4.32 5.56
C LEU A 75 -1.12 -3.78 6.76
N SER A 76 -2.30 -3.21 6.52
CA SER A 76 -3.17 -2.73 7.61
C SER A 76 -3.69 -3.86 8.51
N GLU A 77 -3.82 -5.07 7.96
CA GLU A 77 -4.22 -6.29 8.67
C GLU A 77 -3.01 -7.01 9.31
N GLY A 78 -1.78 -6.48 9.18
CA GLY A 78 -0.56 -7.10 9.71
C GLY A 78 -0.08 -8.33 8.92
N GLN A 79 -0.60 -8.52 7.70
CA GLN A 79 -0.23 -9.60 6.80
C GLN A 79 0.94 -9.19 5.88
N PRO A 80 1.69 -10.16 5.33
CA PRO A 80 2.70 -9.88 4.33
C PRO A 80 2.11 -9.18 3.09
N PRO A 81 2.81 -8.19 2.50
CA PRO A 81 2.33 -7.44 1.33
C PRO A 81 2.34 -8.24 0.01
N THR A 82 2.75 -9.51 0.05
CA THR A 82 2.84 -10.38 -1.12
C THR A 82 1.45 -10.62 -1.72
N LEU A 83 1.32 -10.51 -3.05
CA LEU A 83 0.12 -10.90 -3.77
C LEU A 83 0.33 -12.26 -4.45
N SER A 84 -0.69 -13.11 -4.43
CA SER A 84 -0.72 -14.34 -5.22
C SER A 84 -1.02 -14.03 -6.68
N ARG A 85 -0.78 -15.01 -7.56
CA ARG A 85 -1.10 -14.85 -8.99
C ARG A 85 -2.59 -14.61 -9.21
N GLU A 86 -3.45 -15.33 -8.48
CA GLU A 86 -4.91 -15.23 -8.56
C GLU A 86 -5.39 -13.84 -8.13
N GLU A 87 -4.80 -13.28 -7.07
CA GLU A 87 -5.11 -11.92 -6.62
C GLU A 87 -4.72 -10.87 -7.66
N VAL A 88 -3.58 -11.05 -8.34
CA VAL A 88 -3.13 -10.16 -9.41
C VAL A 88 -4.01 -10.29 -10.65
N GLU A 89 -4.37 -11.52 -11.05
CA GLU A 89 -5.28 -11.75 -12.16
C GLU A 89 -6.67 -11.13 -11.89
N ALA A 90 -7.16 -11.19 -10.65
CA ALA A 90 -8.40 -10.52 -10.26
C ALA A 90 -8.31 -8.99 -10.32
N CYS A 91 -7.11 -8.41 -10.33
CA CYS A 91 -6.91 -6.96 -10.45
C CYS A 91 -6.98 -6.48 -11.90
N ILE A 92 -6.74 -7.36 -12.87
CA ILE A 92 -6.63 -7.06 -14.30
C ILE A 92 -7.99 -7.30 -14.96
N SER A 93 -8.42 -6.37 -15.82
CA SER A 93 -9.65 -6.57 -16.60
C SER A 93 -9.24 -7.27 -17.90
N ARG A 94 -9.53 -8.57 -18.02
CA ARG A 94 -9.36 -9.30 -19.28
C ARG A 94 -10.45 -8.94 -20.28
#